data_AF-A0A271KJE3-F1
#
_entry.id   AF-A0A271KJE3-F1
#
_cell.length_a   1.000
_cell.length_b   1.000
_cell.length_c   1.000
_cell.angle_alpha   90.00
_cell.angle_beta   90.00
_cell.angle_gamma   90.00
#
_symmetry.space_group_name_H-M   'P 1'
#
loop_
_entity.id
_entity.type
_entity.pdbx_description
1 polymer ?
#
loop_
_entity_poly.entity_id
_entity_poly.type
_entity_poly.pdbx_seq_one_letter_code
_entity_poly.pdbx_strand_id
1 'polypeptide(L)'
;MLQTATVDFQGFPATIGRSTRHERDMVRGNLSMEFKECSVPFAGKDDIQDRFERLFIANGSPEEMALFCRTSEDRMSVVYLLTPAASELYGQIPANWKQSHNLFDHKWTFLVGHEKTRIRYAGLQ
;
A
#
# COMPACT_ATOMS: atom_id res chain seq x y z
N MET A 1 -26.47 -36.94 44.76
CA MET A 1 -26.29 -35.83 43.80
C MET A 1 -25.73 -36.44 42.53
N LEU A 2 -26.57 -36.75 41.54
CA LEU A 2 -26.89 -35.90 40.36
C LEU A 2 -25.62 -35.57 39.56
N GLN A 3 -25.28 -36.40 38.56
CA GLN A 3 -25.37 -36.14 37.10
C GLN A 3 -24.31 -35.12 36.62
N THR A 4 -23.47 -35.36 35.61
CA THR A 4 -23.82 -35.55 34.17
C THR A 4 -22.54 -36.04 33.44
N ALA A 5 -22.50 -37.24 32.83
CA ALA A 5 -22.58 -37.54 31.38
C ALA A 5 -21.85 -36.54 30.45
N THR A 6 -20.97 -36.94 29.50
CA THR A 6 -21.26 -37.80 28.33
C THR A 6 -19.94 -38.35 27.74
N VAL A 7 -19.69 -39.66 27.84
CA VAL A 7 -19.73 -40.69 26.78
C VAL A 7 -18.59 -40.64 25.74
N ASP A 8 -17.78 -41.69 25.85
CA ASP A 8 -16.77 -42.28 24.97
C ASP A 8 -17.38 -42.81 23.65
N PHE A 9 -16.53 -43.18 22.68
CA PHE A 9 -16.63 -44.35 21.81
C PHE A 9 -16.30 -44.15 20.32
N GLN A 10 -15.10 -44.65 19.99
CA GLN A 10 -14.75 -45.53 18.86
C GLN A 10 -14.71 -45.02 17.41
N GLY A 11 -13.52 -45.18 16.79
CA GLY A 11 -13.37 -46.23 15.77
C GLY A 11 -13.00 -45.83 14.33
N PHE A 12 -11.70 -45.59 14.05
CA PHE A 12 -10.95 -45.77 12.77
C PHE A 12 -11.45 -45.10 11.46
N PRO A 13 -10.65 -44.93 10.37
CA PRO A 13 -9.24 -45.27 10.12
C PRO A 13 -8.36 -44.09 9.67
N ALA A 14 -7.06 -44.35 9.49
CA ALA A 14 -6.10 -43.46 8.85
C ALA A 14 -6.56 -43.01 7.45
N THR A 15 -6.52 -41.71 7.18
CA THR A 15 -6.39 -41.18 5.81
C THR A 15 -5.17 -40.27 5.77
N ILE A 16 -4.12 -40.75 5.11
CA ILE A 16 -3.03 -39.90 4.61
C ILE A 16 -3.66 -38.95 3.59
N GLY A 17 -3.98 -37.74 4.02
CA GLY A 17 -4.25 -36.62 3.13
C GLY A 17 -2.95 -35.89 2.83
N ARG A 18 -2.20 -36.31 1.80
CA ARG A 18 -1.33 -35.37 1.08
C ARG A 18 -2.27 -34.41 0.34
N SER A 19 -2.38 -33.19 0.83
CA SER A 19 -2.75 -32.03 0.02
C SER A 19 -1.92 -30.84 0.52
N THR A 20 -0.69 -30.70 0.03
CA THR A 20 -0.32 -29.67 -0.95
C THR A 20 -1.14 -28.39 -0.82
N ARG A 21 -0.40 -27.31 -0.53
CA ARG A 21 -0.83 -25.92 -0.45
C ARG A 21 -1.60 -25.56 0.83
N HIS A 22 -0.83 -25.13 1.83
CA HIS A 22 -1.06 -23.77 2.32
C HIS A 22 -0.87 -22.82 1.12
N GLU A 23 -1.90 -22.75 0.26
CA GLU A 23 -2.23 -21.51 -0.43
C GLU A 23 -2.40 -20.53 0.73
N ARG A 24 -1.45 -19.63 0.98
CA ARG A 24 -1.45 -18.33 0.32
C ARG A 24 -2.86 -17.76 0.13
N ASP A 25 -3.74 -18.01 1.09
CA ASP A 25 -4.82 -17.10 1.45
C ASP A 25 -4.28 -15.89 2.24
N MET A 26 -3.10 -15.39 1.82
CA MET A 26 -2.88 -13.94 1.81
C MET A 26 -3.82 -13.40 0.75
N VAL A 27 -5.09 -13.28 1.13
CA VAL A 27 -6.01 -12.25 0.66
C VAL A 27 -5.80 -11.94 -0.82
N ARG A 28 -6.19 -12.89 -1.67
CA ARG A 28 -6.64 -12.60 -3.05
C ARG A 28 -8.02 -11.89 -3.02
N GLY A 29 -8.24 -11.08 -1.99
CA GLY A 29 -9.17 -9.97 -2.06
C GLY A 29 -8.55 -8.98 -3.03
N ASN A 30 -9.22 -8.84 -4.16
CA ASN A 30 -8.99 -7.91 -5.23
C ASN A 30 -9.10 -6.45 -4.72
N LEU A 31 -8.27 -6.07 -3.76
CA LEU A 31 -7.92 -4.69 -3.49
C LEU A 31 -6.86 -4.37 -4.53
N SER A 32 -7.32 -3.95 -5.70
CA SER A 32 -6.53 -3.11 -6.60
C SER A 32 -5.98 -1.95 -5.76
N MET A 33 -4.82 -2.16 -5.15
CA MET A 33 -4.05 -1.14 -4.46
C MET A 33 -3.49 -0.26 -5.57
N GLU A 34 -4.35 0.61 -6.11
CA GLU A 34 -4.03 1.46 -7.23
C GLU A 34 -3.20 2.64 -6.73
N PHE A 35 -1.89 2.43 -6.75
CA PHE A 35 -0.96 3.54 -6.60
C PHE A 35 -1.11 4.48 -7.78
N LYS A 36 -1.06 5.77 -7.48
CA LYS A 36 -1.09 6.80 -8.50
C LYS A 36 0.23 7.52 -8.55
N GLU A 37 0.78 7.63 -9.74
CA GLU A 37 1.98 8.42 -10.00
C GLU A 37 1.64 9.65 -10.83
N CYS A 38 2.38 10.73 -10.62
CA CYS A 38 2.36 11.86 -11.54
C CYS A 38 3.80 12.30 -11.82
N SER A 39 4.06 12.71 -13.06
CA SER A 39 5.35 13.25 -13.47
C SER A 39 5.22 14.76 -13.61
N VAL A 40 6.03 15.50 -12.87
CA VAL A 40 6.07 16.96 -12.90
C VAL A 40 7.47 17.40 -13.35
N PRO A 41 7.58 18.18 -14.44
CA PRO A 41 8.87 18.71 -14.87
C PRO A 41 9.46 19.61 -13.77
N PHE A 42 10.79 19.66 -13.62
CA PHE A 42 11.43 20.56 -12.64
C PHE A 42 11.11 22.04 -12.89
N ALA A 43 10.78 22.40 -14.13
CA ALA A 43 10.30 23.74 -14.48
C ALA A 43 8.86 24.03 -14.02
N GLY A 44 8.12 23.01 -13.59
CA GLY A 44 6.78 23.14 -13.01
C GLY A 44 6.88 23.64 -11.58
N LYS A 45 6.22 24.77 -11.30
CA LYS A 45 6.05 25.34 -9.95
C LYS A 45 4.96 24.63 -9.13
N ASP A 46 4.79 23.33 -9.33
CA ASP A 46 3.81 22.57 -8.57
C ASP A 46 4.51 21.90 -7.40
N ASP A 47 4.41 22.57 -6.25
CA ASP A 47 4.82 22.04 -4.95
C ASP A 47 3.81 20.98 -4.50
N ILE A 48 3.79 19.84 -5.21
CA ILE A 48 2.96 18.68 -4.88
C ILE A 48 3.25 18.20 -3.47
N GLN A 49 4.52 18.26 -3.05
CA GLN A 49 4.94 17.91 -1.70
C GLN A 49 4.23 18.80 -0.65
N ASP A 50 4.34 20.12 -0.74
CA ASP A 50 3.67 21.05 0.19
C ASP A 50 2.15 20.88 0.20
N ARG A 51 1.54 20.71 -0.99
CA ARG A 51 0.08 20.50 -1.08
C ARG A 51 -0.33 19.19 -0.41
N PHE A 52 0.40 18.11 -0.67
CA PHE A 52 0.14 16.83 -0.04
C PHE A 52 0.34 16.89 1.47
N GLU A 53 1.41 17.54 1.94
CA GLU A 53 1.67 17.71 3.37
C GLU A 53 0.55 18.47 4.08
N ARG A 54 0.05 19.57 3.49
CA ARG A 54 -1.11 20.29 4.04
C ARG A 54 -2.35 19.41 4.12
N LEU A 55 -2.62 18.61 3.08
CA LEU A 55 -3.75 17.68 3.08
C LEU A 55 -3.57 16.55 4.10
N PHE A 56 -2.34 16.04 4.24
CA PHE A 56 -2.00 15.02 5.21
C PHE A 56 -2.24 15.52 6.64
N ILE A 57 -1.79 16.73 6.96
CA ILE A 57 -2.02 17.38 8.25
C ILE A 57 -3.51 17.69 8.47
N ALA A 58 -4.20 18.23 7.46
CA ALA A 58 -5.61 18.58 7.55
C ALA A 58 -6.52 17.37 7.79
N ASN A 59 -6.15 16.19 7.28
CA ASN A 59 -6.86 14.93 7.51
C ASN A 59 -6.43 14.20 8.80
N GLY A 60 -5.62 14.82 9.65
CA GLY A 60 -5.20 14.24 10.92
C GLY A 60 -4.09 13.18 10.80
N SER A 61 -3.26 13.26 9.76
CA SER A 61 -2.09 12.38 9.55
C SER A 61 -2.42 10.88 9.51
N PRO A 62 -3.29 10.43 8.58
CA PRO A 62 -3.70 9.04 8.48
C PRO A 62 -2.53 8.10 8.20
N GLU A 63 -2.47 6.97 8.91
CA GLU A 63 -1.33 6.05 8.91
C GLU A 63 -1.11 5.30 7.58
N GLU A 64 -2.07 5.34 6.67
CA GLU A 64 -2.03 4.64 5.38
C GLU A 64 -1.62 5.55 4.21
N MET A 65 -1.61 6.87 4.43
CA MET A 65 -1.25 7.86 3.42
C MET A 65 0.24 8.13 3.44
N ALA A 66 0.86 8.01 2.26
CA ALA A 66 2.22 8.48 2.05
C ALA A 66 2.41 8.97 0.63
N LEU A 67 3.37 9.88 0.51
CA LEU A 67 3.90 10.42 -0.72
C LEU A 67 5.36 10.00 -0.84
N PHE A 68 5.67 9.39 -1.97
CA PHE A 68 7.02 9.10 -2.40
C PHE A 68 7.37 9.95 -3.63
N CYS A 69 8.64 10.13 -3.89
CA CYS A 69 9.13 10.72 -5.13
C CYS A 69 10.32 9.97 -5.67
N ARG A 70 10.58 10.13 -6.95
CA ARG A 70 11.83 9.78 -7.60
C ARG A 70 12.14 10.80 -8.67
N THR A 71 13.39 10.89 -9.06
CA THR A 71 13.76 11.63 -10.27
C THR A 71 13.58 10.71 -11.48
N SER A 72 13.06 11.24 -12.58
CA SER A 72 13.01 10.49 -13.85
C SER A 72 14.42 10.14 -14.33
N GLU A 73 14.55 9.10 -15.16
CA GLU A 73 15.85 8.65 -15.70
C GLU A 73 16.53 9.75 -16.53
N ASP A 74 15.73 10.48 -17.30
CA ASP A 74 16.12 11.67 -18.06
C ASP A 74 16.46 12.89 -17.18
N ARG A 75 16.19 12.83 -15.87
CA ARG A 75 16.41 13.91 -14.89
C ARG A 75 15.74 15.23 -15.23
N MET A 76 14.69 15.21 -16.06
CA MET A 76 13.95 16.41 -16.46
C MET A 76 12.70 16.61 -15.60
N SER A 77 12.23 15.56 -14.92
CA SER A 77 11.05 15.59 -14.07
C SER A 77 11.23 14.82 -12.76
N VAL A 78 10.38 15.17 -11.80
CA VAL A 78 10.16 14.42 -10.56
C VAL A 78 8.88 13.63 -10.73
N VAL A 79 8.97 12.33 -10.51
CA VAL A 79 7.80 11.44 -10.47
C VAL A 79 7.40 11.28 -9.01
N TYR A 80 6.20 11.73 -8.68
CA TYR A 80 5.59 11.53 -7.38
C TYR A 80 4.70 10.30 -7.40
N LEU A 81 4.58 9.62 -6.27
CA LEU A 81 3.81 8.41 -6.10
C LEU A 81 2.99 8.50 -4.81
N LEU A 82 1.68 8.31 -4.94
CA LEU A 82 0.73 8.25 -3.84
C LEU A 82 0.39 6.80 -3.52
N THR A 83 0.31 6.50 -2.23
CA THR A 83 -0.30 5.25 -1.75
C THR A 83 -1.79 5.20 -2.10
N PRO A 84 -2.41 4.01 -2.16
CA PRO A 84 -3.83 3.87 -2.45
C PRO A 84 -4.74 4.68 -1.51
N ALA A 85 -4.40 4.80 -0.23
CA ALA A 85 -5.14 5.65 0.71
C ALA A 85 -4.97 7.14 0.37
N ALA A 86 -3.76 7.54 -0.02
CA ALA A 86 -3.48 8.91 -0.47
C ALA A 86 -4.12 9.21 -1.84
N SER A 87 -4.47 8.18 -2.63
CA SER A 87 -5.21 8.36 -3.87
C SER A 87 -6.57 9.01 -3.61
N GLU A 88 -7.25 8.83 -2.48
CA GLU A 88 -8.51 9.57 -2.27
C GLU A 88 -8.30 11.10 -2.25
N LEU A 89 -7.09 11.56 -1.94
CA LEU A 89 -6.71 12.96 -1.93
C LEU A 89 -6.15 13.48 -3.27
N TYR A 90 -5.85 12.62 -4.26
CA TYR A 90 -5.26 13.08 -5.53
C TYR A 90 -6.17 14.07 -6.26
N GLY A 91 -7.49 14.01 -6.06
CA GLY A 91 -8.46 14.94 -6.67
C GLY A 91 -8.31 16.39 -6.17
N GLN A 92 -7.66 16.59 -5.02
CA GLN A 92 -7.37 17.91 -4.45
C GLN A 92 -6.00 18.45 -4.86
N ILE A 93 -5.15 17.60 -5.46
CA ILE A 93 -3.83 17.99 -5.94
C ILE A 93 -3.90 18.11 -7.47
N PRO A 94 -3.82 19.33 -8.03
CA PRO A 94 -3.92 19.54 -9.47
C PRO A 94 -2.68 18.99 -10.19
N ALA A 95 -2.69 17.69 -10.49
CA ALA A 95 -1.64 17.02 -11.23
C ALA A 95 -2.22 15.91 -12.11
N ASN A 96 -1.45 15.52 -13.13
CA ASN A 96 -1.82 14.44 -14.03
C ASN A 96 -1.45 13.09 -13.40
N TRP A 97 -2.31 12.62 -12.51
CA TRP A 97 -2.19 11.32 -11.85
C TRP A 97 -2.56 10.17 -12.80
N LYS A 98 -1.65 9.21 -12.95
CA LYS A 98 -1.81 7.98 -13.72
C LYS A 98 -1.63 6.78 -12.81
N GLN A 99 -2.21 5.65 -13.19
CA GLN A 99 -2.02 4.41 -12.45
C GLN A 99 -0.58 3.91 -12.64
N SER A 100 0.09 3.58 -11.54
CA SER A 100 1.44 3.01 -11.57
C SER A 100 1.39 1.48 -11.47
N HIS A 101 2.18 0.80 -12.31
CA HIS A 101 2.21 -0.67 -12.41
C HIS A 101 3.57 -1.28 -12.03
N ASN A 102 4.64 -0.48 -11.92
CA ASN A 102 6.02 -0.94 -11.69
C ASN A 102 6.68 -0.24 -10.50
N LEU A 103 6.13 -0.43 -9.30
CA LEU A 103 6.57 0.28 -8.11
C LEU A 103 7.92 -0.21 -7.59
N PHE A 104 8.14 -1.52 -7.59
CA PHE A 104 9.33 -2.15 -6.99
C PHE A 104 10.57 -2.11 -7.90
N ASP A 105 10.42 -1.72 -9.16
CA ASP A 105 11.53 -1.62 -10.12
C ASP A 105 12.31 -0.29 -9.98
N HIS A 106 11.75 0.65 -9.22
CA HIS A 106 12.29 1.98 -9.05
C HIS A 106 12.67 2.23 -7.59
N LYS A 107 13.72 3.04 -7.39
CA LYS A 107 14.09 3.55 -6.06
C LYS A 107 13.29 4.79 -5.75
N TRP A 108 12.38 4.67 -4.80
CA TRP A 108 11.53 5.75 -4.34
C TRP A 108 12.07 6.35 -3.05
N THR A 109 12.07 7.67 -2.99
CA THR A 109 12.36 8.44 -1.78
C THR A 109 11.07 8.74 -1.06
N PHE A 110 10.97 8.39 0.21
CA PHE A 110 9.83 8.75 1.04
C PHE A 110 9.89 10.24 1.40
N LEU A 111 8.83 10.99 1.09
CA LEU A 111 8.74 12.41 1.38
C LEU A 111 7.87 12.69 2.60
N VAL A 112 6.62 12.24 2.56
CA VAL A 112 5.60 12.57 3.57
C VAL A 112 4.77 11.33 3.86
N GLY A 113 4.39 11.12 5.11
CA GLY A 113 3.51 10.03 5.52
C GLY A 113 3.84 9.59 6.94
N HIS A 114 3.16 8.55 7.40
CA HIS A 114 3.42 7.99 8.72
C HIS A 114 4.62 7.03 8.70
N GLU A 115 5.34 6.91 9.82
CA GLU A 115 6.48 5.99 9.94
C GLU A 115 6.06 4.52 9.72
N LYS A 116 4.84 4.16 10.14
CA LYS A 116 4.25 2.85 9.84
C LYS A 116 4.14 2.59 8.33
N THR A 117 3.71 3.59 7.56
CA THR A 117 3.64 3.50 6.09
C THR A 117 5.04 3.34 5.52
N ARG A 118 6.02 4.08 6.04
CA ARG A 118 7.43 3.96 5.66
C ARG A 118 7.96 2.54 5.86
N ILE A 119 7.68 1.91 7.00
CA ILE A 119 8.08 0.52 7.30
C ILE A 119 7.36 -0.46 6.35
N ARG A 120 6.04 -0.28 6.16
CA ARG A 120 5.22 -1.13 5.29
C ARG A 120 5.72 -1.15 3.83
N TYR A 121 6.22 -0.01 3.36
CA TYR A 121 6.73 0.17 2.00
C TYR A 121 8.25 0.35 1.94
N ALA A 122 8.98 -0.17 2.93
CA ALA A 122 10.43 -0.07 2.97
C ALA A 122 11.10 -0.72 1.73
N GLY A 123 10.46 -1.72 1.13
CA GLY A 123 10.93 -2.34 -0.12
C GLY A 123 10.85 -1.47 -1.37
N LEU A 124 10.26 -0.26 -1.29
CA LEU A 124 10.27 0.73 -2.37
C LEU A 124 11.47 1.69 -2.28
N GLN A 125 12.23 1.68 -1.18
CA GLN A 125 13.38 2.57 -0.92
C GLN A 125 14.69 1.90 -1.31
#